data_AF-A0A4R4D5F0-F1
#
_entry.id   AF-A0A4R4D5F0-F1
#
_cell.length_a   1.000
_cell.length_b   1.000
_cell.length_c   1.000
_cell.angle_alpha   90.00
_cell.angle_beta   90.00
_cell.angle_gamma   90.00
#
_symmetry.space_group_name_H-M   'P 1'
#
loop_
_entity.id
_entity.type
_entity.pdbx_description
1 polymer ?
#
loop_
_entity_poly.entity_id
_entity_poly.type
_entity_poly.pdbx_seq_one_letter_code
_entity_poly.pdbx_strand_id
1 'polypeptide(L)'
;MTDPAPRPLVTLSGTFLRRTARRVDLTTQAGRASARLLVAVELGRSMEPEDLIRACRAHGVGYVCAGHQAAHALAALCIPALPEVEGRH
;
A
#
# COMPACT_ATOMS: atom_id res chain seq x y z
N MET A 1 7.24 -15.83 26.29
CA MET A 1 6.25 -14.99 25.59
C MET A 1 6.39 -15.27 24.12
N THR A 2 5.46 -16.05 23.56
CA THR A 2 5.46 -16.42 22.15
C THR A 2 5.06 -15.21 21.35
N ASP A 3 5.96 -14.71 20.50
CA ASP A 3 5.67 -13.65 19.54
C ASP A 3 4.53 -14.14 18.65
N PRO A 4 3.34 -13.50 18.64
CA PRO A 4 2.26 -13.95 17.79
C PRO A 4 2.75 -13.89 16.35
N ALA A 5 2.79 -15.05 15.68
CA ALA A 5 3.15 -15.16 14.28
C ALA A 5 2.51 -14.00 13.50
N PRO A 6 3.26 -13.28 12.65
CA PRO A 6 2.76 -12.09 11.97
C PRO A 6 1.47 -12.49 11.26
N ARG A 7 0.34 -11.98 11.76
CA ARG A 7 -0.95 -12.17 11.09
C ARG A 7 -0.70 -11.74 9.65
N PRO A 8 -1.03 -12.57 8.64
CA PRO A 8 -0.84 -12.21 7.25
C PRO A 8 -1.51 -10.87 7.09
N LEU A 9 -0.64 -9.88 6.89
CA LEU A 9 -0.94 -8.48 6.78
C LEU A 9 -2.19 -8.40 5.95
N VAL A 10 -3.33 -8.09 6.59
CA VAL A 10 -4.69 -8.33 6.08
C VAL A 10 -4.63 -7.99 4.62
N THR A 11 -4.55 -9.02 3.77
CA THR A 11 -4.30 -8.82 2.36
C THR A 11 -5.47 -7.99 1.95
N LEU A 12 -5.25 -6.70 1.63
CA LEU A 12 -6.25 -5.87 0.97
C LEU A 12 -6.83 -6.79 -0.07
N SER A 13 -8.09 -7.21 0.15
CA SER A 13 -8.56 -8.41 -0.53
C SER A 13 -8.25 -8.22 -2.01
N GLY A 14 -7.72 -9.23 -2.71
CA GLY A 14 -7.38 -9.05 -4.13
C GLY A 14 -8.55 -8.44 -4.91
N THR A 15 -9.78 -8.63 -4.41
CA THR A 15 -11.04 -7.99 -4.81
C THR A 15 -11.06 -6.47 -4.64
N PHE A 16 -10.60 -5.90 -3.52
CA PHE A 16 -10.45 -4.46 -3.35
C PHE A 16 -9.44 -3.88 -4.34
N LEU A 17 -8.24 -4.47 -4.45
CA LEU A 17 -7.24 -4.02 -5.42
C LEU A 17 -7.79 -4.08 -6.86
N ARG A 18 -8.51 -5.15 -7.22
CA ARG A 18 -9.21 -5.28 -8.50
C ARG A 18 -10.32 -4.24 -8.68
N ARG A 19 -11.09 -3.90 -7.64
CA ARG A 19 -12.15 -2.89 -7.70
C ARG A 19 -11.58 -1.49 -7.88
N THR A 20 -10.50 -1.17 -7.17
CA THR A 20 -9.77 0.09 -7.30
C THR A 20 -9.15 0.19 -8.69
N ALA A 21 -8.51 -0.88 -9.18
CA ALA A 21 -7.95 -0.97 -10.53
C ALA A 21 -8.99 -0.80 -11.65
N ARG A 22 -10.26 -1.15 -11.42
CA ARG A 22 -11.35 -0.91 -12.40
C ARG A 22 -11.78 0.55 -12.51
N ARG A 23 -11.43 1.39 -11.53
CA ARG A 23 -11.84 2.81 -11.47
C ARG A 23 -10.79 3.78 -11.97
N VAL A 24 -9.57 3.31 -12.21
CA VAL A 24 -8.41 4.16 -12.52
C VAL A 24 -7.54 3.48 -13.57
N ASP A 25 -6.99 4.27 -14.49
CA ASP A 25 -6.12 3.75 -15.54
C ASP A 25 -4.69 3.49 -15.01
N LEU A 26 -4.42 2.24 -14.62
CA LEU A 26 -3.10 1.82 -14.12
C LEU A 26 -1.99 1.83 -15.19
N THR A 27 -2.29 2.11 -16.46
CA THR A 27 -1.26 2.29 -17.50
C THR A 27 -0.62 3.67 -17.42
N THR A 28 -1.26 4.63 -16.74
CA THR A 28 -0.76 6.00 -16.57
C THR A 28 -0.17 6.23 -15.18
N GLN A 29 0.79 7.17 -15.09
CA GLN A 29 1.33 7.61 -13.79
C GLN A 29 0.23 8.21 -12.91
N ALA A 30 -0.67 9.00 -13.50
CA ALA A 30 -1.79 9.63 -12.80
C ALA A 30 -2.77 8.58 -12.23
N GLY A 31 -3.16 7.58 -13.02
CA GLY A 31 -4.07 6.53 -12.54
C GLY A 31 -3.44 5.65 -11.47
N ARG A 32 -2.13 5.37 -11.53
CA ARG A 32 -1.40 4.69 -10.44
C ARG A 32 -1.31 5.53 -9.17
N ALA A 33 -1.05 6.83 -9.28
CA ALA A 33 -1.05 7.73 -8.13
C ALA A 33 -2.43 7.74 -7.46
N SER A 34 -3.50 7.89 -8.24
CA SER A 34 -4.89 7.79 -7.77
C SER A 34 -5.18 6.45 -7.11
N ALA A 35 -4.72 5.34 -7.70
CA ALA A 35 -4.87 4.01 -7.12
C ALA A 35 -4.19 3.91 -5.74
N ARG A 36 -2.95 4.41 -5.60
CA ARG A 36 -2.24 4.42 -4.31
C ARG A 36 -2.99 5.21 -3.25
N LEU A 37 -3.52 6.38 -3.62
CA LEU A 37 -4.30 7.21 -2.70
C LEU A 37 -5.56 6.48 -2.23
N LEU A 38 -6.31 5.86 -3.13
CA LEU A 38 -7.51 5.09 -2.79
C LEU A 38 -7.17 3.90 -1.87
N VAL A 39 -6.06 3.21 -2.14
CA VAL A 39 -5.58 2.12 -1.28
C VAL A 39 -5.19 2.62 0.11
N ALA A 40 -4.42 3.72 0.19
CA ALA A 40 -4.00 4.29 1.47
C ALA A 40 -5.19 4.76 2.32
N VAL A 41 -6.19 5.39 1.70
CA VAL A 41 -7.41 5.82 2.39
C VAL A 41 -8.16 4.62 2.97
N GLU A 42 -8.29 3.54 2.21
CA GLU A 42 -8.98 2.34 2.70
C GLU A 42 -8.22 1.66 3.83
N LEU A 43 -6.89 1.55 3.71
CA LEU A 43 -6.03 1.03 4.77
C LEU A 43 -6.19 1.83 6.06
N GLY A 44 -6.14 3.15 5.97
CA GLY A 44 -6.31 4.03 7.13
C GLY A 44 -7.72 4.00 7.75
N ARG A 45 -8.74 3.55 7.01
CA ARG A 45 -10.11 3.34 7.52
C ARG A 45 -10.33 1.95 8.10
N SER A 46 -9.60 0.96 7.61
CA SER A 46 -9.85 -0.46 7.88
C SER A 46 -8.91 -1.07 8.92
N MET A 47 -7.84 -0.36 9.29
CA MET A 47 -6.81 -0.84 10.20
C MET A 47 -6.40 0.23 11.20
N GLU A 48 -6.08 -0.19 12.42
CA GLU A 48 -5.51 0.70 13.43
C GLU A 48 -4.09 1.16 13.03
N PRO A 49 -3.69 2.39 13.41
CA PRO A 49 -2.37 2.94 13.11
C PRO A 49 -1.19 2.02 13.47
N GLU A 50 -1.25 1.36 14.62
CA GLU A 50 -0.19 0.47 15.13
C GLU A 50 -0.02 -0.77 14.26
N ASP A 51 -1.13 -1.33 13.75
CA ASP A 51 -1.10 -2.50 12.89
C ASP A 51 -0.54 -2.16 11.51
N LEU A 52 -0.84 -0.96 10.98
CA LEU A 52 -0.24 -0.44 9.76
C LEU A 52 1.28 -0.25 9.92
N ILE A 53 1.73 0.27 11.06
CA ILE A 53 3.16 0.46 11.34
C ILE A 53 3.87 -0.91 11.48
N ARG A 54 3.27 -1.86 12.18
CA ARG A 54 3.81 -3.23 12.30
C ARG A 54 3.93 -3.90 10.93
N ALA A 55 2.92 -3.73 10.10
CA ALA A 55 2.89 -4.17 8.72
C ALA A 55 4.04 -3.58 7.87
N CYS A 56 4.27 -2.26 7.95
CA CYS A 56 5.40 -1.61 7.29
C CYS A 56 6.74 -2.24 7.71
N ARG A 57 6.94 -2.46 9.01
CA ARG A 57 8.18 -3.07 9.55
C ARG A 57 8.38 -4.49 9.04
N ALA A 58 7.31 -5.28 8.95
CA ALA A 58 7.37 -6.64 8.39
C ALA A 58 7.81 -6.66 6.91
N HIS A 59 7.57 -5.58 6.17
CA HIS A 59 8.05 -5.37 4.79
C HIS A 59 9.39 -4.61 4.70
N GLY A 60 10.11 -4.46 5.81
CA GLY A 60 11.41 -3.78 5.83
C GLY A 60 11.34 -2.25 5.82
N VAL A 61 10.16 -1.65 5.98
CA VAL A 61 9.97 -0.20 6.06
C VAL A 61 10.05 0.24 7.53
N GLY A 62 11.27 0.58 7.99
CA GLY A 62 11.56 0.82 9.41
C GLY A 62 11.24 2.22 9.97
N TYR A 63 11.18 3.25 9.12
CA TYR A 63 11.16 4.66 9.55
C TYR A 63 9.77 5.28 9.65
N VAL A 64 8.72 4.47 9.70
CA VAL A 64 7.34 4.95 9.71
C VAL A 64 6.83 5.00 11.14
N CYS A 65 6.45 6.19 11.60
CA CYS A 65 6.02 6.45 12.98
C CYS A 65 4.54 6.85 13.10
N ALA A 66 3.84 7.04 11.97
CA ALA A 66 2.43 7.42 11.96
C ALA A 66 1.60 6.49 11.06
N GLY A 67 0.37 6.18 11.48
CA GLY A 67 -0.52 5.28 10.74
C GLY A 67 -0.82 5.75 9.32
N HIS A 68 -1.00 7.05 9.10
CA HIS A 68 -1.23 7.59 7.75
C HIS A 68 0.00 7.41 6.83
N GLN A 69 1.22 7.61 7.36
CA GLN A 69 2.46 7.35 6.63
C GLN A 69 2.57 5.86 6.28
N ALA A 70 2.20 4.99 7.21
CA ALA A 70 2.21 3.55 7.03
C ALA A 70 1.23 3.10 5.94
N ALA A 71 0.02 3.64 5.95
CA ALA A 71 -0.97 3.38 4.90
C ALA A 71 -0.44 3.77 3.51
N HIS A 72 0.22 4.92 3.38
CA HIS A 72 0.83 5.34 2.11
C HIS A 72 2.00 4.44 1.68
N ALA A 73 2.88 4.06 2.61
CA ALA A 73 3.99 3.17 2.32
C ALA A 73 3.49 1.79 1.85
N LEU A 74 2.52 1.20 2.54
CA LEU A 74 1.89 -0.07 2.14
C LEU A 74 1.19 0.04 0.78
N ALA A 75 0.48 1.15 0.53
CA ALA A 75 -0.15 1.39 -0.77
C ALA A 75 0.86 1.46 -1.91
N ALA A 76 2.04 2.06 -1.68
CA ALA A 76 3.12 2.11 -2.66
C ALA A 76 3.69 0.72 -2.98
N LEU A 77 3.75 -0.18 -1.99
CA LEU A 77 4.15 -1.58 -2.20
C LEU A 77 3.11 -2.35 -3.03
N CYS A 78 1.82 -2.08 -2.85
CA CYS A 78 0.75 -2.75 -3.60
C CYS A 78 0.65 -2.28 -5.07
N ILE A 79 0.99 -1.02 -5.34
CA ILE A 79 0.89 -0.42 -6.68
C ILE A 79 2.24 0.19 -7.03
N PRO A 80 3.15 -0.57 -7.67
CA PRO A 80 4.48 -0.10 -8.00
C PRO A 80 4.44 1.09 -8.99
N ALA A 81 5.47 1.93 -8.95
CA ALA A 81 5.67 2.99 -9.95
C ALA A 81 5.66 2.37 -11.35
N LEU A 82 5.28 3.16 -12.37
CA LEU A 82 5.71 2.76 -13.71
C LEU A 82 7.23 2.71 -13.64
N PRO A 83 7.89 1.62 -14.08
CA PRO A 83 9.28 1.74 -14.44
C PRO A 83 9.33 2.92 -15.41
N GLU A 84 10.14 3.93 -15.08
CA GLU A 84 10.40 4.99 -16.04
C GLU A 84 10.71 4.28 -17.35
N VAL A 85 9.99 4.63 -18.42
CA VAL A 85 10.49 4.33 -19.74
C VAL A 85 11.79 5.11 -19.77
N GLU A 86 12.90 4.45 -19.43
CA GLU A 86 14.23 5.02 -19.44
C GLU A 86 14.32 5.76 -20.76
N GLY A 87 14.35 7.09 -20.67
CA GLY A 87 14.45 7.96 -21.82
C GLY A 87 15.76 7.65 -22.52
N ARG A 88 15.73 6.72 -23.47
CA ARG A 88 16.65 6.71 -24.59
C ARG A 88 16.21 7.85 -25.50
N HIS A 89 16.65 9.06 -25.16
CA HIS A 89 16.73 10.18 -26.07
C HIS A 89 18.17 10.31 -26.54
#